data_AF-A0A6J7ZNF5-F1
#
_entry.id   AF-A0A6J7ZNF5-F1
#
_cell.length_a   1.000
_cell.length_b   1.000
_cell.length_c   1.000
_cell.angle_alpha   90.00
_cell.angle_beta   90.00
_cell.angle_gamma   90.00
#
_symmetry.space_group_name_H-M   'P 1'
#
loop_
_entity.id
_entity.type
_entity.pdbx_description
1 polymer ?
#
loop_
_entity_poly.entity_id
_entity_poly.type
_entity_poly.pdbx_seq_one_letter_code
_entity_poly.pdbx_strand_id
1 'polypeptide(L)'
;MVLDKIARLLSQTIGLDPDIASPNQIARSVETRRVKCKLPDQSSYWARLQTSATELEELIEILIVPETWFFRDGKPFDYLKTYVTSEWRPSPNRNILQVLSVPSSTGEEPYSIAIALLEAGLHPKQFEIDAIDISHRSLAKARRGVYTKNSFRGEDWKPRSRYFQQTDQGYELSESIRKLVNFQQGNVLTALALTQKQYNIIFCRNLLIYLKSEVCEQVLAALDRLLIPGGLLFVGASETGKIVADPYKSIRLSISIPIPIPL
;
A
#
# COMPACT_ATOMS: atom_id res chain seq x y z
N MET A 1 6.29 32.37 -2.75
CA MET A 1 6.87 32.03 -4.07
C MET A 1 5.95 31.06 -4.81
N VAL A 2 6.12 30.84 -6.12
CA VAL A 2 5.24 29.93 -6.90
C VAL A 2 5.31 28.48 -6.40
N LEU A 3 6.50 28.02 -6.00
CA LEU A 3 6.68 26.69 -5.41
C LEU A 3 5.84 26.48 -4.15
N ASP A 4 5.70 27.50 -3.28
CA ASP A 4 4.85 27.39 -2.09
C ASP A 4 3.37 27.18 -2.44
N LYS A 5 2.90 27.79 -3.54
CA LYS A 5 1.54 27.60 -4.04
C LYS A 5 1.34 26.17 -4.55
N ILE A 6 2.32 25.64 -5.28
CA ILE A 6 2.29 24.26 -5.78
C ILE A 6 2.35 23.26 -4.61
N ALA A 7 3.22 23.49 -3.62
CA ALA A 7 3.31 22.64 -2.43
C ALA A 7 1.98 22.63 -1.64
N ARG A 8 1.33 23.79 -1.49
CA ARG A 8 -0.01 23.88 -0.87
C ARG A 8 -1.05 23.13 -1.68
N LEU A 9 -1.06 23.26 -3.01
CA LEU A 9 -1.97 22.53 -3.90
C LEU A 9 -1.79 21.01 -3.75
N LEU A 10 -0.55 20.52 -3.77
CA LEU A 10 -0.23 19.11 -3.58
C LEU A 10 -0.70 18.63 -2.20
N SER A 11 -0.39 19.37 -1.15
CA SER A 11 -0.82 19.03 0.21
C SER A 11 -2.36 18.99 0.35
N GLN A 12 -3.08 19.91 -0.29
CA GLN A 12 -4.55 19.91 -0.33
C GLN A 12 -5.13 18.76 -1.16
N THR A 13 -4.45 18.36 -2.23
CA THR A 13 -4.94 17.34 -3.18
C THR A 13 -4.68 15.93 -2.68
N ILE A 14 -3.51 15.68 -2.09
CA ILE A 14 -3.06 14.32 -1.73
C ILE A 14 -2.68 14.16 -0.25
N GLY A 15 -2.86 15.20 0.56
CA GLY A 15 -2.67 15.12 2.01
C GLY A 15 -1.23 15.02 2.49
N LEU A 16 -0.26 15.16 1.58
CA LEU A 16 1.16 15.08 1.91
C LEU A 16 1.57 16.16 2.91
N ASP A 17 2.40 15.74 3.85
CA ASP A 17 3.09 16.63 4.75
C ASP A 17 4.22 17.38 3.99
N PRO A 18 4.15 18.72 3.90
CA PRO A 18 5.15 19.54 3.21
C PRO A 18 6.54 19.45 3.85
N ASP A 19 6.64 19.03 5.11
CA ASP A 19 7.93 18.86 5.78
C ASP A 19 8.62 17.54 5.41
N ILE A 20 7.87 16.59 4.84
CA ILE A 20 8.33 15.23 4.49
C ILE A 20 8.66 15.13 3.00
N ALA A 21 7.85 15.74 2.14
CA ALA A 21 8.25 15.99 0.76
C ALA A 21 9.22 17.17 0.73
N SER A 22 10.52 16.89 0.80
CA SER A 22 11.53 17.95 0.88
C SER A 22 11.29 19.03 -0.19
N PRO A 23 11.41 20.34 0.14
CA PRO A 23 11.24 21.41 -0.84
C PRO A 23 12.06 21.19 -2.12
N ASN A 24 13.21 20.53 -1.99
CA ASN A 24 14.07 20.11 -3.10
C ASN A 24 13.41 19.08 -4.02
N GLN A 25 12.72 18.07 -3.46
CA GLN A 25 12.01 17.07 -4.24
C GLN A 25 10.84 17.68 -5.01
N ILE A 26 10.07 18.58 -4.37
CA ILE A 26 8.98 19.30 -5.03
C ILE A 26 9.54 20.18 -6.15
N ALA A 27 10.58 20.98 -5.87
CA ALA A 27 11.21 21.84 -6.87
C ALA A 27 11.74 21.04 -8.08
N ARG A 28 12.42 19.91 -7.83
CA ARG A 28 12.92 19.02 -8.89
C ARG A 28 11.79 18.39 -9.71
N SER A 29 10.72 17.98 -9.05
CA SER A 29 9.53 17.40 -9.70
C SER A 29 8.83 18.42 -10.59
N VAL A 30 8.62 19.63 -10.06
CA VAL A 30 8.06 20.78 -10.79
C VAL A 30 8.92 21.11 -12.00
N GLU A 31 10.24 21.19 -11.85
CA GLU A 31 11.14 21.50 -12.96
C GLU A 31 11.10 20.43 -14.04
N THR A 32 11.13 19.16 -13.65
CA THR A 32 11.05 18.02 -14.58
C THR A 32 9.76 18.08 -15.41
N ARG A 33 8.63 18.34 -14.77
CA ARG A 33 7.32 18.46 -15.44
C ARG A 33 7.21 19.70 -16.30
N ARG A 34 7.67 20.87 -15.81
CA ARG A 34 7.69 22.13 -16.56
C ARG A 34 8.43 21.97 -17.88
N VAL A 35 9.63 21.38 -17.85
CA VAL A 35 10.44 21.12 -19.05
C VAL A 35 9.73 20.16 -20.00
N LYS A 36 9.11 19.09 -19.48
CA LYS A 36 8.32 18.15 -20.29
C LYS A 36 7.11 18.80 -20.96
N CYS A 37 6.48 19.76 -20.28
CA CYS A 37 5.40 20.59 -20.81
C CYS A 37 5.88 21.73 -21.73
N LYS A 38 7.20 21.91 -21.90
CA LYS A 38 7.81 22.98 -22.70
C LYS A 38 7.39 24.39 -22.28
N LEU A 39 7.18 24.60 -20.98
CA LEU A 39 6.77 25.90 -20.44
C LEU A 39 7.99 26.72 -20.00
N PRO A 40 8.02 28.05 -20.18
CA PRO A 40 9.23 28.86 -20.01
C PRO A 40 9.66 29.04 -18.55
N ASP A 41 8.72 29.04 -17.61
CA ASP A 41 8.97 29.33 -16.19
C ASP A 41 7.96 28.63 -15.27
N GLN A 42 8.19 28.71 -13.96
CA GLN A 42 7.32 28.11 -12.95
C GLN A 42 5.94 28.76 -12.89
N SER A 43 5.82 30.06 -13.20
CA SER A 43 4.53 30.77 -13.20
C SER A 43 3.59 30.23 -14.28
N SER A 44 4.15 29.96 -15.46
CA SER A 44 3.46 29.32 -16.59
C SER A 44 3.05 27.89 -16.24
N TYR A 45 3.91 27.15 -15.54
CA TYR A 45 3.57 25.81 -15.06
C TYR A 45 2.47 25.83 -13.99
N TRP A 46 2.50 26.79 -13.06
CA TRP A 46 1.42 27.00 -12.10
C TRP A 46 0.08 27.25 -12.80
N ALA A 47 0.03 28.13 -13.81
CA ALA A 47 -1.19 28.35 -14.59
C ALA A 47 -1.69 27.07 -15.29
N ARG A 48 -0.78 26.22 -15.77
CA ARG A 48 -1.12 24.90 -16.33
C ARG A 48 -1.74 23.98 -15.27
N LEU A 49 -1.18 23.90 -14.07
CA LEU A 49 -1.71 23.07 -12.99
C LEU A 49 -3.12 23.48 -12.57
N GLN A 50 -3.46 24.77 -12.66
CA GLN A 50 -4.81 25.25 -12.34
C GLN A 50 -5.87 24.86 -13.36
N THR A 51 -5.47 24.48 -14.57
CA THR A 51 -6.38 24.24 -15.71
C THR A 51 -6.34 22.81 -16.23
N SER A 52 -5.38 21.99 -15.78
CA SER A 52 -5.16 20.63 -16.27
C SER A 52 -5.03 19.64 -15.12
N ALA A 53 -6.14 18.93 -14.83
CA ALA A 53 -6.15 17.84 -13.86
C ALA A 53 -5.13 16.75 -14.22
N THR A 54 -5.01 16.41 -15.51
CA THR A 54 -4.02 15.46 -16.01
C THR A 54 -2.57 15.86 -15.69
N GLU A 55 -2.24 17.15 -15.77
CA GLU A 55 -0.88 17.58 -15.43
C GLU A 55 -0.63 17.55 -13.92
N LEU A 56 -1.65 17.84 -13.11
CA LEU A 56 -1.58 17.68 -11.67
C LEU A 56 -1.35 16.21 -11.28
N GLU A 57 -2.07 15.27 -11.90
CA GLU A 57 -1.84 13.83 -11.73
C GLU A 57 -0.40 13.45 -12.11
N GLU A 58 0.09 13.93 -13.25
CA GLU A 58 1.45 13.65 -13.69
C GLU A 58 2.55 14.22 -12.77
N LEU A 59 2.28 15.34 -12.09
CA LEU A 59 3.14 15.87 -11.03
C LEU A 59 3.10 15.01 -9.77
N ILE A 60 1.92 14.54 -9.39
CA ILE A 60 1.75 13.60 -8.26
C ILE A 60 2.53 12.30 -8.53
N GLU A 61 2.45 11.76 -9.74
CA GLU A 61 3.13 10.52 -10.15
C GLU A 61 4.66 10.58 -10.03
N ILE A 62 5.28 11.74 -10.25
CA ILE A 62 6.74 11.87 -10.11
C ILE A 62 7.16 12.16 -8.66
N LEU A 63 6.25 12.71 -7.85
CA LEU A 63 6.50 13.01 -6.45
C LEU A 63 6.41 11.74 -5.59
N ILE A 64 5.48 10.85 -5.91
CA ILE A 64 5.34 9.56 -5.24
C ILE A 64 6.49 8.66 -5.67
N VAL A 65 7.39 8.35 -4.74
CA VAL A 65 8.47 7.38 -4.96
C VAL A 65 8.01 6.03 -4.41
N PRO A 66 7.64 5.07 -5.26
CA PRO A 66 7.20 3.76 -4.79
C PRO A 66 8.40 3.01 -4.20
N GLU A 67 8.37 2.80 -2.89
CA GLU A 67 9.32 1.92 -2.21
C GLU A 67 8.58 0.72 -1.61
N THR A 68 8.58 -0.39 -2.33
CA THR A 68 7.93 -1.63 -1.91
C THR A 68 8.69 -2.84 -2.43
N TRP A 69 8.55 -3.97 -1.75
CA TRP A 69 9.10 -5.26 -2.14
C TRP A 69 8.27 -6.38 -1.54
N PHE A 70 8.37 -7.57 -2.13
CA PHE A 70 7.62 -8.73 -1.68
C PHE A 70 8.00 -9.11 -0.24
N PHE A 71 6.99 -9.44 0.56
CA PHE A 71 7.12 -9.81 1.96
C PHE A 71 7.90 -8.79 2.81
N ARG A 72 7.71 -7.49 2.54
CA ARG A 72 8.32 -6.40 3.31
C ARG A 72 8.06 -6.57 4.81
N ASP A 73 9.13 -6.55 5.59
CA ASP A 73 9.16 -6.79 7.03
C ASP A 73 8.66 -8.16 7.50
N GLY A 74 8.53 -9.19 6.65
CA GLY A 74 8.31 -10.62 6.95
C GLY A 74 7.21 -10.99 7.97
N LYS A 75 7.43 -10.62 9.23
CA LYS A 75 6.58 -10.78 10.41
C LYS A 75 5.08 -10.48 10.20
N PRO A 76 4.65 -9.41 9.48
CA PRO A 76 3.23 -9.18 9.21
C PRO A 76 2.57 -10.36 8.48
N PHE A 77 3.27 -10.95 7.51
CA PHE A 77 2.76 -12.07 6.73
C PHE A 77 2.82 -13.39 7.49
N ASP A 78 3.82 -13.57 8.36
CA ASP A 78 3.87 -14.70 9.28
C ASP A 78 2.71 -14.65 10.28
N TYR A 79 2.43 -13.49 10.86
CA TYR A 79 1.29 -13.30 11.73
C TYR A 79 -0.04 -13.49 11.00
N LEU A 80 -0.17 -12.98 9.76
CA LEU A 80 -1.34 -13.22 8.93
C LEU A 80 -1.61 -14.72 8.76
N LYS A 81 -0.58 -15.52 8.42
CA LYS A 81 -0.72 -16.98 8.31
C LYS A 81 -1.18 -17.59 9.63
N THR A 82 -0.54 -17.23 10.75
CA THR A 82 -0.90 -17.72 12.09
C THR A 82 -2.35 -17.41 12.42
N TYR A 83 -2.76 -16.14 12.34
CA TYR A 83 -4.14 -15.69 12.59
C TYR A 83 -5.16 -16.46 11.75
N VAL A 84 -4.86 -16.62 10.46
CA VAL A 84 -5.75 -17.36 9.56
C VAL A 84 -5.89 -18.81 10.00
N THR A 85 -4.80 -19.48 10.38
CA THR A 85 -4.82 -20.88 10.81
C THR A 85 -5.40 -21.11 12.20
N SER A 86 -5.16 -20.22 13.16
CA SER A 86 -5.54 -20.41 14.58
C SER A 86 -6.89 -19.78 14.94
N GLU A 87 -7.25 -18.65 14.33
CA GLU A 87 -8.44 -17.88 14.71
C GLU A 87 -9.51 -17.96 13.63
N TRP A 88 -9.17 -17.59 12.39
CA TRP A 88 -10.19 -17.40 11.35
C TRP A 88 -10.73 -18.73 10.80
N ARG A 89 -9.87 -19.70 10.48
CA ARG A 89 -10.30 -21.01 9.94
C ARG A 89 -11.18 -21.80 10.93
N PRO A 90 -10.86 -21.87 12.23
CA PRO A 90 -11.69 -22.56 13.22
C PRO A 90 -13.00 -21.86 13.55
N SER A 91 -13.13 -20.56 13.23
CA SER A 91 -14.31 -19.78 13.59
C SER A 91 -15.59 -20.32 12.93
N PRO A 92 -16.68 -20.53 13.71
CA PRO A 92 -17.98 -20.92 13.16
C PRO A 92 -18.56 -19.77 12.32
N ASN A 93 -19.24 -20.10 11.23
CA ASN A 93 -19.86 -19.14 10.30
C ASN A 93 -18.88 -18.20 9.57
N ARG A 94 -17.66 -18.67 9.26
CA ARG A 94 -16.72 -17.91 8.44
C ARG A 94 -17.31 -17.61 7.04
N ASN A 95 -17.34 -16.33 6.70
CA ASN A 95 -17.61 -15.84 5.35
C ASN A 95 -16.29 -15.69 4.57
N ILE A 96 -16.33 -15.07 3.39
CA ILE A 96 -15.12 -14.71 2.64
C ILE A 96 -14.25 -13.78 3.50
N LEU A 97 -12.95 -14.07 3.61
CA LEU A 97 -11.97 -13.21 4.28
C LEU A 97 -11.71 -11.98 3.41
N GLN A 98 -12.22 -10.83 3.86
CA GLN A 98 -12.08 -9.56 3.18
C GLN A 98 -10.80 -8.86 3.62
N VAL A 99 -9.90 -8.59 2.68
CA VAL A 99 -8.61 -7.95 2.94
C VAL A 99 -8.44 -6.68 2.10
N LEU A 100 -7.95 -5.61 2.71
CA LEU A 100 -7.60 -4.36 2.04
C LEU A 100 -6.08 -4.12 2.15
N SER A 101 -5.42 -3.74 1.06
CA SER A 101 -4.06 -3.18 1.06
C SER A 101 -4.09 -1.77 0.48
N VAL A 102 -3.69 -0.79 1.30
CA VAL A 102 -3.76 0.64 0.96
C VAL A 102 -2.65 1.41 1.68
N PRO A 103 -1.68 2.02 0.98
CA PRO A 103 -1.51 2.07 -0.46
C PRO A 103 -0.86 0.77 -0.97
N SER A 104 -1.21 0.35 -2.17
CA SER A 104 -0.75 -0.93 -2.74
C SER A 104 0.52 -0.82 -3.60
N SER A 105 0.94 0.39 -3.96
CA SER A 105 2.11 0.70 -4.76
C SER A 105 2.18 -0.16 -6.03
N THR A 106 3.33 -0.77 -6.33
CA THR A 106 3.52 -1.61 -7.53
C THR A 106 3.03 -3.06 -7.36
N GLY A 107 2.23 -3.33 -6.32
CA GLY A 107 1.50 -4.59 -6.13
C GLY A 107 2.21 -5.64 -5.29
N GLU A 108 3.47 -5.43 -4.90
CA GLU A 108 4.23 -6.40 -4.11
C GLU A 108 3.54 -6.77 -2.78
N GLU A 109 2.94 -5.81 -2.06
CA GLU A 109 2.23 -6.09 -0.80
C GLU A 109 0.96 -6.92 -1.01
N PRO A 110 -0.04 -6.51 -1.81
CA PRO A 110 -1.27 -7.31 -1.95
C PRO A 110 -1.00 -8.69 -2.56
N TYR A 111 0.03 -8.84 -3.42
CA TYR A 111 0.43 -10.16 -3.89
C TYR A 111 1.13 -11.00 -2.82
N SER A 112 1.90 -10.38 -1.92
CA SER A 112 2.45 -11.07 -0.74
C SER A 112 1.34 -11.55 0.19
N ILE A 113 0.29 -10.75 0.39
CA ILE A 113 -0.92 -11.13 1.12
C ILE A 113 -1.57 -12.35 0.45
N ALA A 114 -1.84 -12.29 -0.86
CA ALA A 114 -2.47 -13.38 -1.60
C ALA A 114 -1.67 -14.69 -1.47
N ILE A 115 -0.34 -14.62 -1.65
CA ILE A 115 0.55 -15.77 -1.49
C ILE A 115 0.52 -16.29 -0.05
N ALA A 116 0.58 -15.42 0.96
CA ALA A 116 0.53 -15.82 2.37
C ALA A 116 -0.78 -16.55 2.71
N LEU A 117 -1.94 -16.07 2.22
CA LEU A 117 -3.23 -16.72 2.43
C LEU A 117 -3.30 -18.11 1.79
N LEU A 118 -2.78 -18.25 0.57
CA LEU A 118 -2.66 -19.56 -0.09
C LEU A 118 -1.72 -20.50 0.69
N GLU A 119 -0.61 -19.98 1.21
CA GLU A 119 0.33 -20.75 2.04
C GLU A 119 -0.27 -21.15 3.39
N ALA A 120 -1.23 -20.40 3.93
CA ALA A 120 -2.03 -20.77 5.09
C ALA A 120 -3.10 -21.85 4.77
N GLY A 121 -3.19 -22.29 3.51
CA GLY A 121 -4.09 -23.34 3.05
C GLY A 121 -5.51 -22.86 2.71
N LEU A 122 -5.71 -21.55 2.47
CA LEU A 122 -6.98 -21.04 1.98
C LEU A 122 -7.12 -21.33 0.48
N HIS A 123 -8.33 -21.73 0.09
CA HIS A 123 -8.71 -21.79 -1.31
C HIS A 123 -8.98 -20.37 -1.84
N PRO A 124 -8.65 -20.04 -3.10
CA PRO A 124 -8.88 -18.72 -3.71
C PRO A 124 -10.28 -18.11 -3.50
N LYS A 125 -11.33 -18.96 -3.47
CA LYS A 125 -12.72 -18.53 -3.25
C LYS A 125 -13.04 -18.14 -1.80
N GLN A 126 -12.10 -18.29 -0.88
CA GLN A 126 -12.29 -18.03 0.54
C GLN A 126 -11.83 -16.64 0.96
N PHE A 127 -11.23 -15.86 0.05
CA PHE A 127 -10.78 -14.51 0.34
C PHE A 127 -10.90 -13.62 -0.88
N GLU A 128 -10.99 -12.32 -0.62
CA GLU A 128 -10.95 -11.26 -1.62
C GLU A 128 -9.98 -10.19 -1.13
N ILE A 129 -9.13 -9.69 -2.04
CA ILE A 129 -8.14 -8.65 -1.73
C ILE A 129 -8.45 -7.44 -2.60
N ASP A 130 -8.81 -6.34 -1.96
CA ASP A 130 -8.90 -5.04 -2.60
C ASP A 130 -7.59 -4.28 -2.36
N ALA A 131 -7.08 -3.62 -3.39
CA ALA A 131 -5.81 -2.93 -3.38
C ALA A 131 -5.98 -1.53 -3.97
N ILE A 132 -5.68 -0.50 -3.19
CA ILE A 132 -5.91 0.90 -3.59
C ILE A 132 -4.57 1.60 -3.69
N ASP A 133 -4.37 2.37 -4.76
CA ASP A 133 -3.26 3.32 -4.85
C ASP A 133 -3.67 4.55 -5.66
N ILE A 134 -3.04 5.68 -5.39
CA ILE A 134 -3.28 6.91 -6.15
C ILE A 134 -2.54 6.88 -7.49
N SER A 135 -1.41 6.16 -7.58
CA SER A 135 -0.54 6.11 -8.75
C SER A 135 -1.06 5.12 -9.81
N HIS A 136 -1.58 5.64 -10.91
CA HIS A 136 -2.00 4.82 -12.04
C HIS A 136 -0.82 4.05 -12.65
N ARG A 137 0.39 4.61 -12.62
CA ARG A 137 1.61 3.96 -13.12
C ARG A 137 1.98 2.76 -12.26
N SER A 138 1.87 2.91 -10.94
CA SER A 138 2.16 1.82 -10.00
C SER A 138 1.15 0.70 -10.15
N LEU A 139 -0.15 1.03 -10.25
CA LEU A 139 -1.20 0.05 -10.52
C LEU A 139 -1.07 -0.63 -11.89
N ALA A 140 -0.62 0.08 -12.93
CA ALA A 140 -0.34 -0.52 -14.23
C ALA A 140 0.81 -1.55 -14.15
N LYS A 141 1.86 -1.23 -13.39
CA LYS A 141 2.95 -2.19 -13.12
C LYS A 141 2.45 -3.38 -12.29
N ALA A 142 1.61 -3.15 -11.28
CA ALA A 142 0.99 -4.19 -10.48
C ALA A 142 0.18 -5.17 -11.35
N ARG A 143 -0.74 -4.66 -12.18
CA ARG A 143 -1.56 -5.48 -13.09
C ARG A 143 -0.73 -6.26 -14.12
N ARG A 144 0.38 -5.66 -14.59
CA ARG A 144 1.35 -6.37 -15.45
C ARG A 144 2.01 -7.52 -14.71
N GLY A 145 2.38 -7.30 -13.44
CA GLY A 145 2.96 -8.31 -12.55
C GLY A 145 4.34 -8.80 -12.98
N VAL A 146 5.13 -7.93 -13.60
CA VAL A 146 6.53 -8.21 -13.96
C VAL A 146 7.45 -7.41 -13.05
N TYR A 147 8.33 -8.12 -12.35
CA TYR A 147 9.15 -7.59 -11.26
C TYR A 147 10.64 -7.80 -11.50
N THR A 148 11.46 -6.91 -10.95
CA THR A 148 12.93 -7.03 -11.04
C THR A 148 13.48 -7.68 -9.78
N LYS A 149 14.78 -8.05 -9.78
CA LYS A 149 15.47 -8.55 -8.59
C LYS A 149 15.31 -7.64 -7.36
N ASN A 150 15.21 -6.32 -7.56
CA ASN A 150 15.04 -5.37 -6.46
C ASN A 150 13.70 -5.54 -5.73
N SER A 151 12.65 -6.05 -6.39
CA SER A 151 11.37 -6.37 -5.73
C SER A 151 11.47 -7.57 -4.78
N PHE A 152 12.60 -8.29 -4.75
CA PHE A 152 12.87 -9.47 -3.93
C PHE A 152 14.04 -9.25 -2.96
N ARG A 153 14.31 -8.00 -2.58
CA ARG A 153 15.46 -7.62 -1.74
C ARG A 153 15.33 -7.95 -0.26
N GLY A 154 14.19 -8.50 0.18
CA GLY A 154 14.02 -8.97 1.56
C GLY A 154 14.86 -10.22 1.82
N GLU A 155 15.49 -10.30 2.99
CA GLU A 155 16.44 -11.38 3.33
C GLU A 155 15.76 -12.77 3.34
N ASP A 156 14.49 -12.83 3.74
CA ASP A 156 13.79 -14.08 4.05
C ASP A 156 12.92 -14.62 2.91
N TRP A 157 12.75 -13.86 1.83
CA TRP A 157 11.83 -14.26 0.76
C TRP A 157 12.41 -14.16 -0.63
N LYS A 158 12.44 -15.30 -1.31
CA LYS A 158 12.90 -15.45 -2.69
C LYS A 158 11.72 -15.82 -3.60
N PRO A 159 11.73 -15.39 -4.87
CA PRO A 159 10.70 -15.78 -5.82
C PRO A 159 10.68 -17.29 -5.95
N ARG A 160 9.54 -17.89 -5.59
CA ARG A 160 9.32 -19.34 -5.71
C ARG A 160 8.80 -19.64 -7.12
N SER A 161 9.35 -20.68 -7.76
CA SER A 161 8.97 -21.11 -9.12
C SER A 161 7.47 -21.38 -9.30
N ARG A 162 6.78 -21.76 -8.23
CA ARG A 162 5.32 -21.98 -8.25
C ARG A 162 4.49 -20.70 -8.41
N TYR A 163 5.05 -19.54 -8.11
CA TYR A 163 4.34 -18.24 -8.22
C TYR A 163 4.93 -17.34 -9.29
N PHE A 164 6.22 -17.49 -9.57
CA PHE A 164 6.94 -16.66 -10.52
C PHE A 164 7.63 -17.50 -11.58
N GLN A 165 7.56 -17.01 -12.80
CA GLN A 165 8.36 -17.47 -13.92
C GLN A 165 9.45 -16.44 -14.22
N GLN A 166 10.69 -16.89 -14.33
CA GLN A 166 11.77 -16.01 -14.80
C GLN A 166 11.68 -15.86 -16.33
N THR A 167 11.70 -14.61 -16.80
CA THR A 167 11.64 -14.22 -18.21
C THR A 167 12.73 -13.19 -18.50
N ASP A 168 12.91 -12.83 -19.78
CA ASP A 168 13.88 -11.78 -20.17
C ASP A 168 13.54 -10.40 -19.59
N GLN A 169 12.26 -10.17 -19.23
CA GLN A 169 11.81 -8.91 -18.64
C GLN A 169 11.90 -8.89 -17.11
N GLY A 170 12.23 -10.02 -16.47
CA GLY A 170 12.36 -10.15 -15.02
C GLY A 170 11.64 -11.39 -14.47
N TYR A 171 10.88 -11.21 -13.40
CA TYR A 171 10.07 -12.27 -12.78
C TYR A 171 8.61 -11.95 -13.01
N GLU A 172 7.95 -12.76 -13.83
CA GLU A 172 6.53 -12.64 -14.11
C GLU A 172 5.71 -13.42 -13.07
N LEU A 173 4.78 -12.74 -12.42
CA LEU A 173 3.85 -13.33 -11.48
C LEU A 173 2.75 -14.09 -12.22
N SER A 174 2.52 -15.33 -11.79
CA SER A 174 1.48 -16.20 -12.34
C SER A 174 0.11 -15.51 -12.37
N GLU A 175 -0.60 -15.70 -13.48
CA GLU A 175 -1.92 -15.10 -13.70
C GLU A 175 -2.93 -15.51 -12.62
N SER A 176 -2.81 -16.74 -12.10
CA SER A 176 -3.65 -17.25 -11.02
C SER A 176 -3.54 -16.43 -9.74
N ILE A 177 -2.35 -15.89 -9.42
CA ILE A 177 -2.18 -14.98 -8.28
C ILE A 177 -2.64 -13.57 -8.64
N ARG A 178 -2.35 -13.11 -9.86
CA ARG A 178 -2.75 -11.77 -10.31
C ARG A 178 -4.25 -11.53 -10.22
N LYS A 179 -5.05 -12.56 -10.52
CA LYS A 179 -6.52 -12.52 -10.46
C LYS A 179 -7.11 -12.50 -9.04
N LEU A 180 -6.29 -12.68 -8.00
CA LEU A 180 -6.74 -12.66 -6.61
C LEU A 180 -6.80 -11.25 -6.01
N VAL A 181 -6.31 -10.24 -6.74
CA VAL A 181 -6.20 -8.86 -6.26
C VAL A 181 -6.96 -7.91 -7.17
N ASN A 182 -7.89 -7.17 -6.58
CA ASN A 182 -8.69 -6.15 -7.25
C ASN A 182 -8.04 -4.77 -7.06
N PHE A 183 -7.35 -4.28 -8.08
CA PHE A 183 -6.70 -2.97 -8.04
C PHE A 183 -7.64 -1.83 -8.42
N GLN A 184 -7.76 -0.84 -7.54
CA GLN A 184 -8.55 0.38 -7.74
C GLN A 184 -7.65 1.60 -7.63
N GLN A 185 -7.82 2.56 -8.55
CA GLN A 185 -7.14 3.84 -8.46
C GLN A 185 -7.95 4.78 -7.58
N GLY A 186 -7.29 5.43 -6.62
CA GLY A 186 -7.93 6.46 -5.82
C GLY A 186 -6.99 7.11 -4.82
N ASN A 187 -7.25 8.37 -4.52
CA ASN A 187 -6.68 9.00 -3.34
C ASN A 187 -7.27 8.30 -2.11
N VAL A 188 -6.40 7.87 -1.18
CA VAL A 188 -6.76 7.10 0.02
C VAL A 188 -7.93 7.73 0.78
N LEU A 189 -7.92 9.04 1.04
CA LEU A 189 -9.01 9.70 1.77
C LEU A 189 -10.35 9.51 1.05
N THR A 190 -10.40 9.87 -0.23
CA THR A 190 -11.62 9.80 -1.02
C THR A 190 -12.07 8.36 -1.27
N ALA A 191 -11.13 7.46 -1.55
CA ALA A 191 -11.41 6.07 -1.87
C ALA A 191 -11.95 5.33 -0.64
N LEU A 192 -11.33 5.52 0.54
CA LEU A 192 -11.83 4.94 1.78
C LEU A 192 -13.20 5.52 2.14
N ALA A 193 -13.42 6.84 1.99
CA ALA A 193 -14.71 7.47 2.26
C ALA A 193 -15.86 6.91 1.41
N LEU A 194 -15.60 6.62 0.12
CA LEU A 194 -16.60 6.03 -0.77
C LEU A 194 -16.82 4.53 -0.53
N THR A 195 -15.85 3.85 0.08
CA THR A 195 -15.94 2.41 0.34
C THR A 195 -16.99 2.10 1.41
N GLN A 196 -17.95 1.25 1.05
CA GLN A 196 -19.01 0.75 1.95
C GLN A 196 -18.75 -0.68 2.45
N LYS A 197 -17.77 -1.36 1.86
CA LYS A 197 -17.37 -2.73 2.19
C LYS A 197 -16.63 -2.75 3.54
N GLN A 198 -16.90 -3.75 4.36
CA GLN A 198 -16.13 -4.01 5.58
C GLN A 198 -15.04 -5.06 5.34
N TYR A 199 -13.93 -4.95 6.07
CA TYR A 199 -12.76 -5.81 5.94
C TYR A 199 -12.44 -6.51 7.25
N ASN A 200 -12.03 -7.77 7.15
CA ASN A 200 -11.47 -8.53 8.27
C ASN A 200 -10.06 -8.04 8.60
N ILE A 201 -9.31 -7.68 7.56
CA ILE A 201 -7.90 -7.33 7.67
C ILE A 201 -7.62 -6.13 6.77
N ILE A 202 -6.91 -5.13 7.31
CA ILE A 202 -6.42 -4.00 6.53
C ILE A 202 -4.91 -3.88 6.72
N PHE A 203 -4.18 -3.80 5.61
CA PHE A 203 -2.79 -3.40 5.56
C PHE A 203 -2.74 -1.93 5.15
N CYS A 204 -2.31 -1.07 6.08
CA CYS A 204 -2.03 0.34 5.84
C CYS A 204 -0.62 0.66 6.31
N ARG A 205 0.36 0.39 5.45
CA ARG A 205 1.78 0.40 5.80
C ARG A 205 2.56 1.38 4.94
N ASN A 206 3.51 2.07 5.58
CA ASN A 206 4.43 3.01 4.95
C ASN A 206 3.72 4.13 4.16
N LEU A 207 2.58 4.61 4.67
CA LEU A 207 1.81 5.74 4.15
C LEU A 207 1.66 6.85 5.18
N LEU A 208 1.31 6.50 6.43
CA LEU A 208 0.95 7.45 7.47
C LEU A 208 2.12 8.37 7.82
N ILE A 209 3.36 7.89 7.62
CA ILE A 209 4.57 8.70 7.76
C ILE A 209 4.68 9.83 6.74
N TYR A 210 3.86 9.88 5.69
CA TYR A 210 3.89 10.93 4.66
C TYR A 210 2.72 11.93 4.80
N LEU A 211 1.78 11.67 5.70
CA LEU A 211 0.55 12.44 5.83
C LEU A 211 0.68 13.48 6.96
N LYS A 212 0.05 14.64 6.74
CA LYS A 212 -0.19 15.60 7.83
C LYS A 212 -1.01 14.97 8.94
N SER A 213 -0.84 15.45 10.17
CA SER A 213 -1.55 14.93 11.34
C SER A 213 -3.07 14.87 11.13
N GLU A 214 -3.69 15.94 10.63
CA GLU A 214 -5.14 16.00 10.41
C GLU A 214 -5.61 15.03 9.32
N VAL A 215 -4.77 14.78 8.33
CA VAL A 215 -5.06 13.81 7.25
C VAL A 215 -4.87 12.39 7.76
N CYS A 216 -3.84 12.15 8.56
CA CYS A 216 -3.60 10.87 9.21
C CYS A 216 -4.79 10.48 10.09
N GLU A 217 -5.33 11.40 10.90
CA GLU A 217 -6.53 11.18 11.71
C GLU A 217 -7.74 10.80 10.86
N GLN A 218 -7.98 11.50 9.74
CA GLN A 218 -9.07 11.17 8.81
C GLN A 218 -8.90 9.78 8.18
N VAL A 219 -7.68 9.43 7.77
CA VAL A 219 -7.38 8.08 7.24
C VAL A 219 -7.64 7.04 8.33
N LEU A 220 -7.17 7.23 9.55
CA LEU A 220 -7.37 6.29 10.65
C LEU A 220 -8.85 6.10 11.01
N ALA A 221 -9.63 7.19 11.04
CA ALA A 221 -11.07 7.11 11.25
C ALA A 221 -11.79 6.37 10.11
N ALA A 222 -11.34 6.57 8.87
CA ALA A 222 -11.89 5.84 7.73
C ALA A 222 -11.51 4.34 7.80
N LEU A 223 -10.28 4.00 8.19
CA LEU A 223 -9.84 2.62 8.37
C LEU A 223 -10.62 1.92 9.48
N ASP A 224 -10.85 2.59 10.61
CA ASP A 224 -11.64 2.07 11.73
C ASP A 224 -13.07 1.72 11.31
N ARG A 225 -13.75 2.63 10.60
CA ARG A 225 -15.10 2.38 10.06
C ARG A 225 -15.15 1.19 9.11
N LEU A 226 -14.08 0.97 8.34
CA LEU A 226 -13.99 -0.11 7.35
C LEU A 226 -13.58 -1.44 7.97
N LEU A 227 -13.00 -1.45 9.16
CA LEU A 227 -12.58 -2.65 9.85
C LEU A 227 -13.76 -3.23 10.63
N ILE A 228 -13.98 -4.55 10.54
CA ILE A 228 -14.98 -5.20 11.39
C ILE A 228 -14.54 -5.17 12.85
N PRO A 229 -15.47 -5.28 13.82
CA PRO A 229 -15.12 -5.54 15.21
C PRO A 229 -14.25 -6.80 15.33
N GLY A 230 -13.09 -6.67 15.99
CA GLY A 230 -12.11 -7.75 16.13
C GLY A 230 -11.25 -8.01 14.89
N GLY A 231 -11.35 -7.16 13.86
CA GLY A 231 -10.47 -7.21 12.69
C GLY A 231 -9.03 -6.79 13.01
N LEU A 232 -8.13 -6.99 12.05
CA LEU A 232 -6.72 -6.67 12.19
C LEU A 232 -6.31 -5.48 11.31
N LEU A 233 -5.67 -4.49 11.93
CA LEU A 233 -4.99 -3.41 11.22
C LEU A 233 -3.47 -3.61 11.31
N PHE A 234 -2.82 -3.78 10.16
CA PHE A 234 -1.38 -3.86 10.03
C PHE A 234 -0.82 -2.49 9.62
N VAL A 235 0.10 -1.97 10.42
CA VAL A 235 0.81 -0.70 10.16
C VAL A 235 2.32 -0.93 10.13
N GLY A 236 3.05 -0.02 9.47
CA GLY A 236 4.51 -0.05 9.42
C GLY A 236 5.13 0.24 10.78
N ALA A 237 6.34 -0.28 11.01
CA ALA A 237 7.03 -0.14 12.30
C ALA A 237 7.24 1.33 12.72
N SER A 238 7.51 2.22 11.76
CA SER A 238 7.68 3.65 12.00
C SER A 238 6.36 4.41 12.20
N GLU A 239 5.22 3.75 12.02
CA GLU A 239 3.88 4.37 12.05
C GLU A 239 3.15 4.15 13.36
N THR A 240 3.65 3.26 14.23
CA THR A 240 2.99 2.93 15.50
C THR A 240 2.76 4.16 16.38
N GLY A 241 3.65 5.16 16.34
CA GLY A 241 3.49 6.41 17.08
C GLY A 241 2.38 7.34 16.54
N LYS A 242 1.87 7.09 15.33
CA LYS A 242 0.73 7.82 14.74
C LYS A 242 -0.62 7.18 15.11
N ILE A 243 -0.62 5.99 15.69
CA ILE A 243 -1.83 5.26 16.07
C ILE A 243 -2.18 5.60 17.51
N VAL A 244 -3.39 6.13 17.74
CA VAL A 244 -3.93 6.32 19.08
C VAL A 244 -4.29 4.95 19.67
N ALA A 245 -3.94 4.73 20.94
CA ALA A 245 -4.11 3.42 21.61
C ALA A 245 -5.58 3.01 21.86
N ASP A 246 -6.54 3.90 21.65
CA ASP A 246 -7.98 3.64 21.72
C ASP A 246 -8.55 4.07 20.36
N PRO A 247 -9.23 3.19 19.58
CA PRO A 247 -9.76 1.86 19.92
C PRO A 247 -8.82 0.66 19.71
N TYR A 248 -7.54 0.89 19.40
CA TYR A 248 -6.63 -0.20 18.97
C TYR A 248 -5.83 -0.84 20.11
N LYS A 249 -6.07 -2.13 20.36
CA LYS A 249 -5.17 -2.93 21.20
C LYS A 249 -3.96 -3.43 20.41
N SER A 250 -2.77 -2.92 20.71
CA SER A 250 -1.53 -3.43 20.11
C SER A 250 -1.31 -4.91 20.43
N ILE A 251 -1.16 -5.72 19.39
CA ILE A 251 -0.81 -7.14 19.52
C ILE A 251 0.71 -7.25 19.39
N ARG A 252 1.39 -7.51 20.52
CA ARG A 252 2.82 -7.83 20.50
C ARG A 252 3.00 -9.25 19.99
N LEU A 253 3.82 -9.42 18.96
CA LEU A 253 4.21 -10.71 18.43
C LEU A 253 5.16 -11.42 19.41
N SER A 254 4.60 -12.20 20.34
CA SER A 254 5.38 -13.18 21.10
C SER A 254 5.56 -14.41 20.23
N ILE A 255 6.65 -14.50 19.49
CA ILE A 255 6.99 -15.71 18.75
C ILE A 255 7.52 -16.71 19.78
N SER A 256 6.68 -17.64 20.22
CA SER A 256 7.12 -18.81 20.97
C SER A 256 7.88 -19.71 19.98
N ILE A 257 9.22 -19.66 20.02
CA ILE A 257 10.05 -20.64 19.32
C ILE A 257 9.86 -21.98 20.06
N PRO A 258 9.31 -23.04 19.43
CA PRO A 258 9.33 -24.35 20.04
C PRO A 258 10.79 -24.77 20.17
N ILE A 259 11.29 -24.90 21.40
CA ILE A 259 12.59 -25.52 21.65
C ILE A 259 12.37 -27.03 21.43
N PRO A 260 13.00 -27.65 20.41
CA PRO A 260 12.92 -29.09 20.27
C PRO A 260 13.56 -29.73 21.51
N ILE A 261 12.77 -30.51 22.24
CA ILE A 261 13.30 -31.38 23.30
C ILE A 261 14.04 -32.52 22.57
N PRO A 262 15.35 -32.71 22.78
CA PRO A 262 16.04 -33.87 22.23
C PRO A 262 15.39 -35.15 22.76
N LEU A 263 15.10 -36.10 21.86
CA LEU A 263 14.78 -37.48 22.22
C LEU A 263 16.02 -38.19 22.78
#